data_AF-A0A5N8UNI2-F1
#
_entry.id   AF-A0A5N8UNI2-F1
#
_cell.length_a   1.000
_cell.length_b   1.000
_cell.length_c   1.000
_cell.angle_alpha   90.00
_cell.angle_beta   90.00
_cell.angle_gamma   90.00
#
_symmetry.space_group_name_H-M   'P 1'
#
loop_
_entity.id
_entity.type
_entity.pdbx_description
1 polymer ?
#
loop_
_entity_poly.entity_id
_entity_poly.type
_entity_poly.pdbx_seq_one_letter_code
_entity_poly.pdbx_strand_id
1 'polypeptide(L)'
;MSQYGIAVILFLTSSVVQAGSWNEVGKVTRVHSGHGDGVVYFTAEIQKSNATCTVNVGYSLSDNASNTDRIYSLLLSAYVSKQPVSVYLTGDFLAGRPEINAVQFKDRGVEF
;
A
#
# COMPACT_ATOMS: atom_id res chain seq x y z
N MET A 1 -6.66 38.65 -46.79
CA MET A 1 -6.85 37.20 -46.61
C MET A 1 -6.18 36.84 -45.29
N SER A 2 -6.98 36.59 -44.26
CA SER A 2 -6.54 36.30 -42.90
C SER A 2 -6.30 34.79 -42.79
N GLN A 3 -5.12 34.37 -42.33
CA GLN A 3 -4.79 32.95 -42.16
C GLN A 3 -4.28 32.71 -40.73
N TYR A 4 -5.20 32.18 -39.92
CA TYR A 4 -5.05 31.24 -38.80
C TYR A 4 -3.59 30.99 -38.34
N GLY A 5 -3.17 31.29 -37.12
CA GLY A 5 -3.86 31.07 -35.85
C GLY A 5 -3.76 29.61 -35.41
N ILE A 6 -2.54 29.07 -35.24
CA ILE A 6 -2.32 27.73 -34.68
C ILE A 6 -1.61 27.90 -33.33
N ALA A 7 -2.42 28.04 -32.27
CA ALA A 7 -1.95 27.85 -30.90
C ALA A 7 -1.98 26.34 -30.62
N VAL A 8 -0.81 25.69 -30.69
CA VAL A 8 -0.64 24.31 -30.24
C VAL A 8 -0.75 24.32 -28.71
N ILE A 9 -1.94 23.99 -28.20
CA ILE A 9 -2.16 23.72 -26.79
C ILE A 9 -1.59 22.33 -26.51
N LEU A 10 -0.36 22.28 -25.98
CA LEU A 10 0.19 21.09 -25.35
C LEU A 10 -0.66 20.76 -24.12
N PHE A 11 -1.63 19.86 -24.29
CA PHE A 11 -2.24 19.12 -23.19
C PHE A 11 -1.18 18.20 -22.60
N LEU A 12 -0.36 18.75 -21.71
CA LEU A 12 0.45 18.00 -20.76
C LEU A 12 -0.51 17.19 -19.90
N THR A 13 -0.74 15.93 -20.27
CA THR A 13 -1.41 14.97 -19.40
C THR A 13 -0.51 14.75 -18.19
N SER A 14 -0.82 15.44 -17.10
CA SER A 14 -0.20 15.19 -15.80
C SER A 14 -0.48 13.74 -15.41
N SER A 15 0.53 12.89 -15.53
CA SER A 15 0.54 11.60 -14.85
C SER A 15 0.47 11.88 -13.36
N VAL A 16 -0.71 11.67 -12.76
CA VAL A 16 -0.90 11.72 -11.31
C VAL A 16 -0.14 10.55 -10.69
N VAL A 17 1.12 10.77 -10.34
CA VAL A 17 1.86 9.84 -9.48
C VAL A 17 1.15 9.85 -8.14
N GLN A 18 0.45 8.77 -7.82
CA GLN A 18 -0.23 8.63 -6.54
C GLN A 18 0.85 8.36 -5.47
N ALA A 19 1.23 9.40 -4.74
CA ALA A 19 2.15 9.29 -3.61
C ALA A 19 1.53 8.36 -2.56
N GLY A 20 2.33 7.42 -2.04
CA GLY A 20 1.87 6.53 -0.99
C GLY A 20 1.50 7.28 0.29
N SER A 21 0.63 6.68 1.10
CA SER A 21 0.12 7.30 2.33
C SER A 21 0.10 6.34 3.51
N TRP A 22 0.38 6.89 4.69
CA TRP A 22 0.20 6.18 5.96
C TRP A 22 -1.27 6.07 6.30
N ASN A 23 -1.69 4.85 6.67
CA ASN A 23 -3.06 4.52 6.98
C ASN A 23 -3.12 3.67 8.24
N GLU A 24 -3.93 4.07 9.21
CA GLU A 24 -4.23 3.22 10.36
C GLU A 24 -5.19 2.10 9.95
N VAL A 25 -4.80 0.84 10.23
CA VAL A 25 -5.55 -0.35 9.81
C VAL A 25 -6.00 -1.24 10.98
N GLY A 26 -5.57 -0.90 12.20
CA GLY A 26 -5.95 -1.64 13.41
C GLY A 26 -5.14 -2.92 13.57
N LYS A 27 -5.73 -3.93 14.22
CA LYS A 27 -5.03 -5.19 14.52
C LYS A 27 -4.92 -6.07 13.28
N VAL A 28 -3.78 -6.74 13.16
CA VAL A 28 -3.57 -7.78 12.14
C VAL A 28 -4.39 -9.02 12.48
N THR A 29 -5.24 -9.48 11.55
CA THR A 29 -6.16 -10.60 11.72
C THR A 29 -5.71 -11.88 11.02
N ARG A 30 -4.87 -11.77 10.01
CA ARG A 30 -4.23 -12.90 9.31
C ARG A 30 -2.92 -12.45 8.69
N VAL A 31 -1.93 -13.34 8.68
CA VAL A 31 -0.69 -13.19 7.90
C VAL A 31 -0.44 -14.54 7.22
N HIS A 32 -0.12 -14.54 5.93
CA HIS A 32 0.30 -15.74 5.22
C HIS A 32 1.30 -15.39 4.10
N SER A 33 2.30 -16.23 3.91
CA SER A 33 3.16 -16.19 2.73
C SER A 33 2.54 -17.03 1.61
N GLY A 34 2.57 -16.52 0.38
CA GLY A 34 2.27 -17.33 -0.81
C GLY A 34 3.34 -18.40 -0.99
N HIS A 35 2.95 -19.65 -1.18
CA HIS A 35 3.89 -20.74 -1.44
C HIS A 35 4.32 -20.67 -2.92
N GLY A 36 5.43 -19.98 -3.20
CA GLY A 36 6.07 -19.96 -4.54
C GLY A 36 5.91 -18.66 -5.34
N ASP A 37 5.01 -17.75 -4.93
CA ASP A 37 4.71 -16.53 -5.70
C ASP A 37 5.54 -15.31 -5.25
N GLY A 38 6.32 -15.45 -4.18
CA GLY A 38 7.13 -14.37 -3.65
C GLY A 38 6.32 -13.18 -3.10
N VAL A 39 5.15 -13.45 -2.52
CA VAL A 39 4.31 -12.38 -1.95
C VAL A 39 3.83 -12.77 -0.58
N VAL A 40 4.00 -11.84 0.35
CA VAL A 40 3.39 -11.89 1.67
C VAL A 40 2.04 -11.20 1.62
N TYR A 41 1.03 -11.83 2.19
CA TYR A 41 -0.31 -11.28 2.30
C TYR A 41 -0.72 -11.18 3.77
N PHE A 42 -1.45 -10.13 4.09
CA PHE A 42 -2.05 -10.00 5.42
C PHE A 42 -3.39 -9.28 5.37
N THR A 43 -4.17 -9.42 6.44
CA THR A 43 -5.42 -8.69 6.65
C THR A 43 -5.37 -8.00 8.01
N ALA A 44 -6.03 -6.86 8.12
CA ALA A 44 -6.24 -6.14 9.36
C ALA A 44 -7.73 -5.84 9.58
N GLU A 45 -8.08 -5.34 10.76
CA GLU A 45 -9.46 -4.99 11.14
C GLU A 45 -10.09 -3.99 10.18
N ILE A 46 -9.34 -2.98 9.75
CA ILE A 46 -9.78 -1.96 8.80
C ILE A 46 -9.01 -2.15 7.50
N GLN A 47 -9.74 -2.38 6.42
CA GLN A 47 -9.14 -2.50 5.08
C GLN A 47 -9.27 -1.17 4.32
N LYS A 48 -8.11 -0.57 4.08
CA LYS A 48 -7.94 0.69 3.35
C LYS A 48 -7.50 0.39 1.93
N SER A 49 -8.32 0.75 0.95
CA SER A 49 -7.98 0.67 -0.47
C SER A 49 -7.36 1.96 -0.97
N ASN A 50 -6.68 1.89 -2.12
CA ASN A 50 -6.27 3.04 -2.91
C ASN A 50 -7.18 3.16 -4.16
N ALA A 51 -7.07 4.25 -4.92
CA ALA A 51 -7.90 4.48 -6.10
C ALA A 51 -7.72 3.42 -7.21
N THR A 52 -6.55 2.76 -7.25
CA THR A 52 -6.21 1.72 -8.24
C THR A 52 -6.76 0.34 -7.87
N CYS A 53 -7.15 0.12 -6.61
CA CYS A 53 -7.65 -1.16 -6.12
C CYS A 53 -9.16 -1.10 -5.83
N THR A 54 -9.97 -1.58 -6.78
CA THR A 54 -11.46 -1.55 -6.71
C THR A 54 -12.06 -2.49 -5.67
N VAL A 55 -11.35 -3.58 -5.34
CA VAL A 55 -11.70 -4.54 -4.30
C VAL A 55 -10.52 -4.64 -3.35
N ASN A 56 -10.78 -4.66 -2.04
CA ASN A 56 -9.76 -4.86 -1.03
C ASN A 56 -10.13 -6.08 -0.19
N VAL A 57 -9.30 -7.12 -0.26
CA VAL A 57 -9.40 -8.33 0.57
C VAL A 57 -8.21 -8.47 1.54
N GLY A 58 -7.44 -7.40 1.71
CA GLY A 58 -6.25 -7.27 2.54
C GLY A 58 -5.11 -6.59 1.79
N TYR A 59 -3.88 -6.88 2.18
CA TYR A 59 -2.69 -6.20 1.70
C TYR A 59 -1.70 -7.20 1.11
N SER A 60 -0.88 -6.73 0.18
CA SER A 60 0.27 -7.46 -0.36
C SER A 60 1.58 -6.77 -0.02
N LEU A 61 2.64 -7.56 0.10
CA LEU A 61 4.01 -7.12 0.27
C LEU A 61 4.87 -7.97 -0.67
N SER A 62 5.55 -7.31 -1.60
CA SER A 62 6.53 -7.96 -2.48
C SER A 62 7.66 -8.58 -1.65
N ASP A 63 8.08 -9.81 -1.96
CA ASP A 63 9.23 -10.44 -1.32
C ASP A 63 10.59 -9.93 -1.84
N ASN A 64 10.57 -9.22 -2.96
CA ASN A 64 11.77 -8.69 -3.61
C ASN A 64 12.24 -7.35 -3.02
N ALA A 65 11.49 -6.78 -2.07
CA ALA A 65 11.87 -5.53 -1.43
C ALA A 65 12.94 -5.77 -0.35
N SER A 66 13.93 -4.88 -0.26
CA SER A 66 15.05 -5.00 0.69
C SER A 66 14.63 -4.95 2.17
N ASN A 67 13.39 -4.57 2.46
CA ASN A 67 12.81 -4.45 3.79
C ASN A 67 11.72 -5.49 4.09
N THR A 68 11.46 -6.45 3.19
CA THR A 68 10.39 -7.45 3.35
C THR A 68 10.50 -8.23 4.65
N ASP A 69 11.68 -8.77 4.98
CA ASP A 69 11.89 -9.56 6.20
C ASP A 69 11.55 -8.77 7.47
N ARG A 70 11.91 -7.48 7.47
CA ARG A 70 11.61 -6.57 8.58
C ARG A 70 10.11 -6.32 8.70
N ILE A 71 9.43 -6.04 7.59
CA ILE A 71 7.98 -5.81 7.58
C ILE A 71 7.23 -7.08 7.98
N TYR A 72 7.60 -8.23 7.43
CA TYR A 72 7.01 -9.51 7.77
C TYR A 72 7.16 -9.85 9.24
N SER A 73 8.36 -9.65 9.81
CA SER A 73 8.62 -9.86 11.23
C SER A 73 7.76 -8.95 12.13
N LEU A 74 7.59 -7.68 11.73
CA LEU A 74 6.73 -6.74 12.44
C LEU A 74 5.24 -7.15 12.36
N LEU A 75 4.77 -7.55 11.18
CA LEU A 75 3.40 -8.03 10.99
C LEU A 75 3.13 -9.29 11.83
N LEU A 76 4.07 -10.23 11.85
CA LEU A 76 3.95 -11.43 12.67
C LEU A 76 3.95 -11.09 14.17
N SER A 77 4.84 -10.19 14.61
CA SER A 77 4.85 -9.70 15.98
C SER A 77 3.52 -9.03 16.34
N ALA A 78 2.96 -8.18 15.47
CA ALA A 78 1.69 -7.52 15.68
C ALA A 78 0.51 -8.50 15.70
N TYR A 79 0.54 -9.51 14.84
CA TYR A 79 -0.46 -10.57 14.80
C TYR A 79 -0.48 -11.36 16.11
N VAL A 80 0.68 -11.66 16.68
CA VAL A 80 0.81 -12.39 17.96
C VAL A 80 0.45 -11.49 19.14
N SER A 81 0.98 -10.27 19.20
CA SER A 81 0.78 -9.34 20.33
C SER A 81 -0.58 -8.65 20.33
N LYS A 82 -1.35 -8.77 19.24
CA LYS A 82 -2.62 -8.07 19.01
C LYS A 82 -2.52 -6.55 19.12
N GLN A 83 -1.31 -6.01 18.92
CA GLN A 83 -1.10 -4.57 18.85
C GLN A 83 -1.55 -4.02 17.49
N PRO A 84 -2.23 -2.86 17.46
CA PRO A 84 -2.65 -2.23 16.22
C PRO A 84 -1.45 -1.68 15.42
N VAL A 85 -1.59 -1.66 14.11
CA VAL A 85 -0.57 -1.18 13.16
C VAL A 85 -1.13 -0.12 12.22
N SER A 86 -0.19 0.65 11.67
CA SER A 86 -0.38 1.51 10.52
C SER A 86 0.48 0.99 9.36
N VAL A 87 -0.02 1.15 8.15
CA VAL A 87 0.64 0.67 6.92
C VAL A 87 0.85 1.83 5.97
N TYR A 88 1.93 1.80 5.21
CA TYR A 88 2.13 2.74 4.11
C TYR A 88 1.73 2.06 2.81
N LEU A 89 0.62 2.51 2.22
CA LEU A 89 0.11 1.98 0.96
C LEU A 89 0.91 2.57 -0.20
N THR A 90 1.31 1.73 -1.14
CA THR A 90 1.80 2.18 -2.44
C THR A 90 0.62 2.43 -3.39
N GLY A 91 0.90 2.99 -4.57
CA GLY A 91 -0.10 3.12 -5.64
C GLY A 91 -0.41 1.80 -6.36
N ASP A 92 0.34 0.75 -6.03
CA ASP A 92 0.28 -0.55 -6.70
C ASP A 92 -0.80 -1.45 -6.09
N PHE A 93 -1.21 -2.45 -6.86
CA PHE A 93 -2.18 -3.45 -6.42
C PHE A 93 -1.86 -4.81 -7.02
N LEU A 94 -2.09 -5.85 -6.25
CA LEU A 94 -1.92 -7.23 -6.69
C LEU A 94 -3.08 -8.08 -6.17
N ALA A 95 -3.77 -8.78 -7.08
CA ALA A 95 -4.84 -9.72 -6.73
C ALA A 95 -5.93 -9.15 -5.79
N GLY A 96 -6.35 -7.89 -6.01
CA GLY A 96 -7.37 -7.22 -5.19
C GLY A 96 -6.87 -6.80 -3.80
N ARG A 97 -5.57 -6.54 -3.68
CA ARG A 97 -4.92 -6.07 -2.46
C ARG A 97 -4.00 -4.91 -2.82
N PRO A 98 -4.12 -3.73 -2.18
CA PRO A 98 -3.11 -2.70 -2.31
C PRO A 98 -1.78 -3.20 -1.73
N GLU A 99 -0.69 -2.81 -2.38
CA GLU A 99 0.65 -3.13 -1.91
C GLU A 99 1.09 -2.17 -0.79
N ILE A 100 1.92 -2.66 0.12
CA ILE A 100 2.55 -1.87 1.17
C ILE A 100 4.07 -1.86 1.00
N ASN A 101 4.70 -0.75 1.41
CA ASN A 101 6.17 -0.69 1.49
C ASN A 101 6.70 -0.51 2.92
N ALA A 102 5.82 -0.33 3.91
CA ALA A 102 6.19 -0.14 5.31
C ALA A 102 5.01 -0.46 6.25
N VAL A 103 5.36 -0.84 7.48
CA VAL A 103 4.42 -1.07 8.59
C VAL A 103 5.03 -0.54 9.88
N GLN A 104 4.20 -0.03 10.78
CA GLN A 104 4.60 0.37 12.13
C GLN A 104 3.50 0.08 13.14
N PHE A 105 3.88 -0.11 14.41
CA PHE A 105 2.90 -0.14 15.50
C PHE A 105 2.28 1.25 15.69
N LYS A 106 0.97 1.29 15.96
CA LYS A 106 0.21 2.55 16.09
C LYS A 106 0.73 3.46 17.22
N ASP A 107 1.28 2.90 18.29
CA ASP A 107 1.69 3.65 19.50
C ASP A 107 3.21 3.82 19.68
N ARG A 108 3.95 3.98 18.58
CA ARG A 108 5.37 4.39 18.66
C ARG A 108 5.67 5.64 17.82
N GLY A 109 5.03 6.75 18.18
CA GLY A 109 5.62 8.10 18.06
C GLY A 109 5.86 8.66 16.67
N VAL A 110 4.89 8.62 15.77
CA VAL A 110 4.84 9.59 14.67
C VAL A 110 3.57 10.42 14.85
N GLU A 111 3.74 11.61 15.42
CA GLU A 111 2.70 12.65 15.39
C GLU A 111 2.46 13.04 13.93
N PHE A 112 1.19 13.15 13.55
CA PHE A 112 0.75 13.66 12.25
C PHE A 112 0.87 15.18 12.19
#